data_AF-A0A6G7P9A9-F1
#
_entry.id   AF-A0A6G7P9A9-F1
#
_cell.length_a   1.000
_cell.length_b   1.000
_cell.length_c   1.000
_cell.angle_alpha   90.00
_cell.angle_beta   90.00
_cell.angle_gamma   90.00
#
_symmetry.space_group_name_H-M   'P 1'
#
loop_
_entity.id
_entity.type
_entity.pdbx_description
1 polymer ?
#
loop_
_entity_poly.entity_id
_entity_poly.type
_entity_poly.pdbx_seq_one_letter_code
_entity_poly.pdbx_strand_id
1 'polypeptide(L)'
;MRETTTLWRPTGPEELALVEASGWTAWPPRLPEQPIFYPVLNEDYAVRIARDWNVPASGSGYVTRFEVDSAFLERYPVRRAGGETILELWVPAEELEEFNAHIVGRIEVVREFHREAG
;
A
#
# COMPACT_ATOMS: atom_id res chain seq x y z
N MET A 1 6.25 9.40 22.39
CA MET A 1 5.38 8.92 21.30
C MET A 1 6.31 8.48 20.19
N ARG A 2 6.07 7.33 19.56
CA ARG A 2 6.82 6.97 18.35
C ARG A 2 6.33 7.88 17.22
N GLU A 3 7.26 8.47 16.48
CA GLU A 3 6.94 9.23 15.28
C GLU A 3 6.56 8.24 14.17
N THR A 4 5.50 8.55 13.43
CA THR A 4 5.02 7.69 12.35
C THR A 4 4.89 8.46 11.06
N THR A 5 5.09 7.74 9.96
CA THR A 5 4.87 8.23 8.61
C THR A 5 3.62 7.56 8.05
N THR A 6 2.69 8.37 7.57
CA THR A 6 1.53 7.89 6.83
C THR A 6 1.96 7.41 5.45
N LEU A 7 1.55 6.18 5.11
CA LEU A 7 1.73 5.58 3.81
C LEU A 7 0.37 5.16 3.25
N TRP A 8 0.28 5.13 1.93
CA TRP A 8 -0.90 4.65 1.21
C TRP A 8 -0.54 3.48 0.31
N ARG A 9 -1.51 2.62 0.08
CA ARG A 9 -1.38 1.56 -0.91
C ARG A 9 -2.69 1.37 -1.67
N PRO A 10 -2.67 1.48 -3.01
CA PRO A 10 -3.78 1.02 -3.82
C PRO A 10 -3.78 -0.51 -3.87
N THR A 11 -4.95 -1.12 -3.72
CA THR A 11 -5.09 -2.57 -3.72
C THR A 11 -6.36 -3.01 -4.46
N GLY A 12 -6.38 -4.26 -4.90
CA GLY A 12 -7.56 -4.92 -5.46
C GLY A 12 -8.29 -5.74 -4.40
N PRO A 13 -9.45 -6.31 -4.73
CA PRO A 13 -10.29 -7.03 -3.76
C PRO A 13 -9.62 -8.26 -3.15
N GLU A 14 -8.82 -9.00 -3.94
CA GLU A 14 -8.15 -10.23 -3.46
C GLU A 14 -7.05 -9.94 -2.42
N GLU A 15 -6.20 -8.94 -2.68
CA GLU A 15 -5.15 -8.54 -1.73
C GLU A 15 -5.76 -7.86 -0.49
N LEU A 16 -6.84 -7.09 -0.64
CA LEU A 16 -7.57 -6.51 0.49
C LEU A 16 -8.17 -7.59 1.41
N ALA A 17 -8.74 -8.66 0.84
CA ALA A 17 -9.27 -9.77 1.64
C ALA A 17 -8.19 -10.45 2.50
N LEU A 18 -6.95 -10.52 2.00
CA LEU A 18 -5.82 -11.05 2.77
C LEU A 18 -5.40 -10.11 3.92
N VAL A 19 -5.48 -8.79 3.69
CA VAL A 19 -5.27 -7.79 4.75
C VAL A 19 -6.36 -7.88 5.82
N GLU A 20 -7.61 -8.07 5.41
CA GLU A 20 -8.72 -8.29 6.34
C GLU A 20 -8.51 -9.57 7.16
N ALA A 21 -8.10 -10.66 6.51
CA ALA A 21 -7.81 -11.94 7.17
C ALA A 21 -6.64 -11.86 8.16
N SER A 22 -5.70 -10.91 7.97
CA SER A 22 -4.64 -10.64 8.95
C SER A 22 -5.12 -9.84 10.17
N GLY A 23 -6.37 -9.39 10.17
CA GLY A 23 -6.91 -8.50 11.20
C GLY A 23 -6.53 -7.03 10.98
N TRP A 24 -6.26 -6.65 9.72
CA TRP A 24 -5.88 -5.30 9.30
C TRP A 24 -4.52 -4.84 9.82
N THR A 25 -3.59 -5.74 10.07
CA THR A 25 -2.27 -5.42 10.66
C THR A 25 -1.10 -5.76 9.75
N ALA A 26 -1.32 -6.51 8.66
CA ALA A 26 -0.25 -6.97 7.79
C ALA A 26 -0.66 -7.05 6.32
N TRP A 27 0.29 -6.72 5.45
CA TRP A 27 0.25 -7.00 4.02
C TRP A 27 0.65 -8.46 3.74
N PRO A 28 0.02 -9.15 2.77
CA PRO A 28 0.38 -10.52 2.45
C PRO A 28 1.77 -10.61 1.81
N PRO A 29 2.49 -11.75 1.97
CA PRO A 29 3.75 -11.99 1.29
C PRO A 29 3.65 -11.77 -0.23
N ARG A 30 4.70 -11.22 -0.83
CA ARG A 30 4.77 -11.06 -2.29
C ARG A 30 4.99 -12.42 -2.96
N LEU A 31 4.50 -12.54 -4.20
CA LEU A 31 4.83 -13.69 -5.03
C LEU A 31 6.32 -13.65 -5.42
N PRO A 32 6.98 -14.80 -5.70
CA PRO A 32 8.40 -14.86 -6.04
C PRO A 32 8.80 -13.93 -7.21
N GLU A 33 7.90 -13.72 -8.17
CA GLU A 33 8.09 -12.84 -9.32
C GLU A 33 7.91 -11.34 -9.00
N GLN A 34 7.52 -10.99 -7.78
CA GLN A 34 7.28 -9.64 -7.31
C GLN A 34 8.34 -9.26 -6.26
N PRO A 35 9.52 -8.79 -6.68
CA PRO A 35 10.68 -8.64 -5.81
C PRO A 35 10.54 -7.52 -4.77
N ILE A 36 9.55 -6.64 -4.93
CA ILE A 36 9.35 -5.47 -4.07
C ILE A 36 7.89 -5.30 -3.66
N PHE A 37 7.70 -4.82 -2.44
CA PHE A 37 6.49 -4.19 -1.95
C PHE A 37 6.67 -2.67 -2.01
N TYR A 38 5.70 -1.95 -2.57
CA TYR A 38 5.81 -0.51 -2.80
C TYR A 38 4.58 0.25 -2.30
N PRO A 39 4.64 0.82 -1.09
CA PRO A 39 3.68 1.82 -0.66
C PRO A 39 4.06 3.21 -1.18
N VAL A 40 3.08 4.09 -1.32
CA VAL A 40 3.25 5.45 -1.82
C VAL A 40 3.10 6.47 -0.68
N LEU A 41 3.74 7.62 -0.84
CA LEU A 41 3.71 8.71 0.15
C LEU A 41 2.60 9.74 -0.14
N ASN A 42 1.70 9.48 -1.08
CA ASN A 42 0.68 10.42 -1.52
C ASN A 42 -0.65 9.72 -1.82
N GLU A 43 -1.73 10.16 -1.16
CA GLU A 43 -3.08 9.62 -1.35
C GLU A 43 -3.60 9.80 -2.78
N ASP A 44 -3.44 10.98 -3.38
CA ASP A 44 -3.94 11.27 -4.73
C ASP A 44 -3.32 10.33 -5.76
N TYR A 45 -2.05 9.96 -5.57
CA TYR A 45 -1.41 8.97 -6.42
C TYR A 45 -1.98 7.56 -6.22
N ALA A 46 -2.22 7.14 -4.97
CA ALA A 46 -2.89 5.87 -4.69
C ALA A 46 -4.31 5.84 -5.29
N VAL A 47 -5.07 6.94 -5.18
CA VAL A 47 -6.39 7.10 -5.80
C VAL A 47 -6.34 6.91 -7.31
N ARG A 48 -5.36 7.51 -7.99
CA ARG A 48 -5.19 7.36 -9.44
C ARG A 48 -4.96 5.90 -9.82
N ILE A 49 -4.08 5.19 -9.11
CA ILE A 49 -3.83 3.76 -9.39
C ILE A 49 -5.10 2.92 -9.13
N ALA A 50 -5.76 3.12 -7.99
CA ALA A 50 -6.95 2.36 -7.64
C ALA A 50 -8.08 2.55 -8.66
N ARG A 51 -8.36 3.79 -9.05
CA ARG A 51 -9.42 4.13 -10.00
C ARG A 51 -9.07 3.76 -11.43
N ASP A 52 -7.87 4.12 -11.89
CA ASP A 52 -7.53 4.04 -13.32
C ASP A 52 -6.98 2.66 -13.72
N TRP A 53 -6.42 1.89 -12.78
CA TRP A 53 -5.82 0.57 -13.06
C TRP A 53 -6.54 -0.59 -12.36
N ASN A 54 -6.82 -0.51 -11.05
CA ASN A 54 -7.40 -1.65 -10.31
C ASN A 54 -8.86 -1.89 -10.71
N VAL A 55 -9.69 -0.84 -10.85
CA VAL A 55 -11.09 -0.97 -11.27
C VAL A 55 -11.21 -1.62 -12.66
N PRO A 56 -10.47 -1.19 -13.71
CA PRO A 56 -10.52 -1.89 -15.00
C PRO A 56 -10.05 -3.34 -14.94
N ALA A 57 -9.05 -3.66 -14.11
CA ALA A 57 -8.47 -4.99 -14.02
C ALA A 57 -9.32 -6.00 -13.22
N SER A 58 -9.96 -5.55 -12.14
CA SER A 58 -10.61 -6.43 -11.15
C SER A 58 -12.05 -6.06 -10.80
N GLY A 59 -12.60 -5.01 -11.43
CA GLY A 59 -13.96 -4.52 -11.18
C GLY A 59 -14.10 -3.60 -9.96
N SER A 60 -13.11 -3.59 -9.07
CA SER A 60 -13.05 -2.71 -7.90
C SER A 60 -11.60 -2.29 -7.61
N GLY A 61 -11.42 -1.20 -6.88
CA GLY A 61 -10.12 -0.70 -6.47
C GLY A 61 -10.24 0.04 -5.15
N TYR A 62 -9.27 -0.15 -4.28
CA TYR A 62 -9.29 0.39 -2.93
C TYR A 62 -8.03 1.20 -2.67
N VAL A 63 -8.15 2.25 -1.86
CA VAL A 63 -7.00 2.96 -1.29
C VAL A 63 -6.99 2.69 0.19
N THR A 64 -5.88 2.13 0.67
CA THR A 64 -5.62 1.99 2.09
C THR A 64 -4.65 3.04 2.59
N ARG A 65 -4.75 3.36 3.88
CA ARG A 65 -3.84 4.21 4.64
C ARG A 65 -3.36 3.44 5.87
N PHE A 66 -2.09 3.59 6.21
CA PHE A 66 -1.51 3.00 7.42
C PHE A 66 -0.31 3.79 7.90
N GLU A 67 0.01 3.66 9.18
CA GLU A 67 1.12 4.34 9.84
C GLU A 67 2.26 3.35 10.05
N VAL A 68 3.49 3.79 9.81
CA VAL A 68 4.71 2.99 10.06
C VAL A 68 5.70 3.82 10.85
N ASP A 69 6.47 3.19 11.73
CA ASP A 69 7.56 3.83 12.47
C ASP A 69 8.52 4.58 11.52
N SER A 70 8.61 5.91 11.66
CA SER A 70 9.40 6.76 10.76
C SER A 70 10.88 6.40 10.78
N ALA A 71 11.43 6.04 11.94
CA ALA A 71 12.84 5.69 12.07
C ALA A 71 13.17 4.38 11.34
N PHE A 72 12.23 3.43 11.33
CA PHE A 72 12.38 2.20 10.54
C PHE A 72 12.36 2.48 9.03
N LEU A 73 11.49 3.39 8.58
CA LEU A 73 11.37 3.74 7.16
C LEU A 73 12.61 4.42 6.57
N GLU A 74 13.50 5.01 7.38
CA GLU A 74 14.76 5.60 6.91
C GLU A 74 15.65 4.60 6.16
N ARG A 75 15.43 3.29 6.35
CA ARG A 75 16.10 2.21 5.59
C ARG A 75 15.74 2.22 4.10
N TYR A 76 14.58 2.75 3.73
CA TYR A 76 14.06 2.70 2.37
C TYR A 76 14.13 4.09 1.72
N PRO A 77 15.05 4.31 0.76
CA PRO A 77 15.12 5.60 0.07
C PRO A 77 13.82 5.89 -0.69
N VAL A 78 13.27 7.10 -0.51
CA VAL A 78 12.13 7.57 -1.31
C VAL A 78 12.53 7.61 -2.78
N ARG A 79 11.78 6.89 -3.61
CA ARG A 79 11.96 6.83 -5.05
C ARG A 79 10.94 7.71 -5.75
N ARG A 80 11.38 8.32 -6.86
CA ARG A 80 10.52 9.05 -7.79
C ARG A 80 10.29 8.19 -9.03
N ALA A 81 9.09 7.64 -9.20
CA ALA A 81 8.78 6.72 -10.31
C ALA A 81 7.75 7.33 -11.26
N GLY A 82 8.07 7.51 -12.55
CA GLY A 82 7.04 7.87 -13.55
C GLY A 82 6.52 9.32 -13.53
N GLY A 83 7.26 10.27 -12.94
CA GLY A 83 6.92 11.70 -12.94
C GLY A 83 7.43 12.42 -11.68
N GLU A 84 7.36 13.76 -11.64
CA GLU A 84 7.92 14.55 -10.52
C GLU A 84 7.20 14.34 -9.18
N THR A 85 5.95 13.86 -9.19
CA THR A 85 5.05 13.81 -8.02
C THR A 85 4.83 12.41 -7.44
N ILE A 86 5.37 11.37 -8.07
CA ILE A 86 5.15 10.00 -7.62
C ILE A 86 6.27 9.65 -6.66
N LEU A 87 5.94 9.59 -5.37
CA LEU A 87 6.87 9.21 -4.31
C LEU A 87 6.46 7.86 -3.74
N GLU A 88 7.38 6.90 -3.77
CA GLU A 88 7.17 5.54 -3.29
C GLU A 88 8.39 5.01 -2.54
N LEU A 89 8.15 4.05 -1.66
CA LEU A 89 9.21 3.25 -1.02
C LEU A 89 9.32 1.93 -1.76
N TRP A 90 10.53 1.40 -1.88
CA TRP A 90 10.75 0.03 -2.37
C TRP A 90 11.26 -0.82 -1.22
N VAL A 91 10.36 -1.63 -0.67
CA VAL A 91 10.66 -2.59 0.39
C VAL A 91 10.92 -3.95 -0.27
N PRO A 92 12.08 -4.59 -0.06
CA PRO A 92 12.32 -5.93 -0.58
C PRO A 92 11.25 -6.90 -0.10
N ALA A 93 10.83 -7.83 -0.96
CA ALA A 93 9.79 -8.81 -0.63
C ALA A 93 10.13 -9.63 0.63
N GLU A 94 11.41 -9.96 0.81
CA GLU A 94 11.96 -10.67 1.97
C GLU A 94 11.89 -9.87 3.28
N GLU A 95 11.81 -8.54 3.21
CA GLU A 95 11.70 -7.67 4.38
C GLU A 95 10.24 -7.33 4.74
N LEU A 96 9.25 -7.80 3.96
CA LEU A 96 7.86 -7.43 4.16
C LEU A 96 7.29 -7.89 5.53
N GLU A 97 7.77 -9.03 6.04
CA GLU A 97 7.40 -9.49 7.38
C GLU A 97 7.90 -8.53 8.46
N GLU A 98 9.15 -8.09 8.36
CA GLU A 98 9.71 -7.07 9.27
C GLU A 98 8.96 -5.75 9.13
N PHE A 99 8.67 -5.32 7.89
CA PHE A 99 7.89 -4.12 7.62
C PHE A 99 6.52 -4.15 8.30
N ASN A 100 5.81 -5.28 8.21
CA ASN A 100 4.50 -5.45 8.86
C ASN A 100 4.59 -5.31 10.39
N ALA A 101 5.68 -5.79 11.02
CA ALA A 101 5.88 -5.64 12.46
C ALA A 101 6.08 -4.17 12.91
N HIS A 102 6.43 -3.28 11.97
CA HIS A 102 6.57 -1.84 12.20
C HIS A 102 5.32 -1.01 11.85
N ILE A 103 4.25 -1.64 11.36
CA ILE A 103 2.94 -0.98 11.20
C ILE A 103 2.40 -0.64 12.59
N VAL A 104 1.99 0.61 12.75
CA VAL A 104 1.40 1.13 13.99
C VAL A 104 -0.11 1.24 13.81
N GLY A 105 -0.85 0.50 14.64
CA GLY A 105 -2.31 0.49 14.57
C GLY A 105 -2.82 -0.46 13.49
N ARG A 106 -3.67 0.04 12.59
CA ARG A 106 -4.34 -0.76 11.56
C ARG A 106 -4.18 -0.13 10.18
N ILE A 107 -4.27 -0.99 9.17
CA ILE A 107 -4.50 -0.60 7.78
C ILE A 107 -5.98 -0.25 7.64
N GLU A 108 -6.26 0.93 7.11
CA GLU A 108 -7.62 1.45 6.97
C GLU A 108 -7.94 1.66 5.50
N VAL A 109 -9.10 1.20 5.04
CA VAL A 109 -9.63 1.62 3.74
C VAL A 109 -10.13 3.05 3.86
N VAL A 110 -9.56 3.95 3.05
CA VAL A 110 -9.94 5.38 3.04
C VAL A 110 -10.73 5.77 1.81
N ARG A 111 -10.61 5.01 0.70
CA ARG A 111 -11.38 5.21 -0.52
C ARG A 111 -11.69 3.88 -1.19
N GLU A 112 -12.85 3.80 -1.83
CA GLU A 112 -13.26 2.67 -2.64
C GLU A 112 -13.74 3.16 -4.00
N PHE A 113 -13.43 2.39 -5.03
CA PHE A 113 -13.85 2.61 -6.40
C PHE A 113 -14.42 1.32 -6.93
N HIS A 114 -15.59 1.42 -7.56
CA HIS A 114 -16.30 0.28 -8.12
C HIS A 114 -16.62 0.60 -9.57
N ARG A 115 -16.56 -0.41 -10.45
CA ARG A 115 -17.06 -0.23 -11.82
C ARG A 115 -18.54 0.09 -11.73
N GLU A 116 -18.95 1.23 -12.28
CA GLU A 116 -20.38 1.53 -12.39
C GLU A 116 -21.05 0.43 -13.21
N ALA A 117 -22.11 -0.17 -12.65
CA ALA A 117 -22.98 -1.07 -13.37
C ALA A 117 -23.70 -0.22 -14.43
N GLY A 118 -23.32 -0.42 -15.70
CA GLY A 118 -24.01 0.18 -16.84
C GLY A 118 -25.42 -0.39 -17.04
#